data_AF-A0A7W8VE35-F1
#
_entry.id   AF-A0A7W8VE35-F1
#
_cell.length_a   1.000
_cell.length_b   1.000
_cell.length_c   1.000
_cell.angle_alpha   90.00
_cell.angle_beta   90.00
_cell.angle_gamma   90.00
#
_symmetry.space_group_name_H-M   'P 1'
#
loop_
_entity.id
_entity.type
_entity.pdbx_description
1 polymer ?
#
loop_
_entity_poly.entity_id
_entity_poly.type
_entity_poly.pdbx_seq_one_letter_code
_entity_poly.pdbx_strand_id
1 'polypeptide(L)'
;MKRREQSQTEQLRRALSEREAQLSEAQARLAALEGSTSLQVGRALTSAAKRPGRGLVRLPRDLFRLWRRSGGTTQASGRRRKPDPVRSYETERQEVRLLSGTIGVRDERLAVAGVLSPEAAAAVEPYLRVVPLRPQDAQPVFESVDVDLVLVTASAALAGTGSAWAHTGDPAAADRTRALAWVLEAAAARGVPSVLIADAAAPPALARLPFDLVHQGDLGVPLHRFNPIAAEPERSPEPVLPVPYRPLNAVARRLVAGLGLRTADPHWEDLPGLLRSSAAVIAADEAAADRALACGARALLLGRPGDGERGPAVPTDASALRSDAAAEELARLRAAGPLAPDEVRAALRSVFLTDATPVRLAEVLGRLDLAPGSGGAGQPLAGRRTAVLAAPLDDTESLALADDLLKQAHPAAQVVVPEAAARFTGVERLRSFGLPVRAVPVPDGGGAARWAALAREADAPWSALWHGPRGEAHLADLVCAAECSGADAVGEAAVPGGDAVRAVGADQDYVFVGAVRPDLVRTALAARGIDPGLWNRHGARLLALGPDRGAAPGPEQGRAHSTPGTN
;
A
#
# COMPACT_ATOMS: atom_id res chain seq x y z
N MET A 1 1.99 36.93 49.59
CA MET A 1 1.08 35.81 49.99
C MET A 1 -0.18 35.72 49.12
N LYS A 2 -0.84 36.83 48.73
CA LYS A 2 -2.09 36.85 47.92
C LYS A 2 -2.11 36.00 46.62
N ARG A 3 -0.97 35.81 45.92
CA ARG A 3 -0.92 35.00 44.68
C ARG A 3 -1.03 33.48 44.91
N ARG A 4 -0.63 32.97 46.09
CA ARG A 4 -0.70 31.53 46.41
C ARG A 4 -2.12 31.10 46.80
N GLU A 5 -2.86 31.98 47.46
CA GLU A 5 -4.27 31.76 47.80
C GLU A 5 -5.14 31.75 46.54
N GLN A 6 -4.87 32.66 45.59
CA GLN A 6 -5.57 32.66 44.29
C GLN A 6 -5.31 31.38 43.49
N SER A 7 -4.06 30.90 43.41
CA SER A 7 -3.76 29.65 42.68
C SER A 7 -4.39 28.42 43.36
N GLN A 8 -4.47 28.39 44.69
CA GLN A 8 -5.15 27.31 45.41
C GLN A 8 -6.66 27.32 45.16
N THR A 9 -7.30 28.50 45.13
CA THR A 9 -8.74 28.57 44.81
C THR A 9 -9.05 28.20 43.36
N GLU A 10 -8.17 28.51 42.42
CA GLU A 10 -8.31 28.09 41.02
C GLU A 10 -8.10 26.58 40.85
N GLN A 11 -7.14 25.99 41.57
CA GLN A 11 -6.93 24.55 41.60
C GLN A 11 -8.13 23.80 42.19
N LEU A 12 -8.72 24.31 43.27
CA LEU A 12 -9.91 23.72 43.89
C LEU A 12 -11.15 23.84 42.99
N ARG A 13 -11.31 24.96 42.27
CA ARG A 13 -12.40 25.12 41.29
C ARG A 13 -12.26 24.18 40.10
N ARG A 14 -11.03 24.00 39.60
CA ARG A 14 -10.76 23.02 38.53
C ARG A 14 -11.06 21.60 39.02
N ALA A 15 -10.60 21.23 40.21
CA ALA A 15 -10.87 19.92 40.79
C ALA A 15 -12.37 19.67 41.04
N LEU A 16 -13.13 20.69 41.45
CA LEU A 16 -14.59 20.58 41.57
C LEU A 16 -15.28 20.40 40.22
N SER A 17 -14.92 21.20 39.21
CA SER A 17 -15.49 21.07 37.86
C SER A 17 -15.21 19.71 37.22
N GLU A 18 -14.03 19.14 37.49
CA GLU A 18 -13.63 17.83 37.01
C GLU A 18 -14.42 16.71 37.71
N ARG A 19 -14.69 16.86 39.01
CA ARG A 19 -15.53 15.91 39.77
C ARG A 19 -17.01 15.97 39.38
N GLU A 20 -17.54 17.15 39.12
CA GLU A 20 -18.91 17.33 38.63
C GLU A 20 -19.09 16.73 37.22
N ALA A 21 -18.09 16.89 36.34
CA ALA A 21 -18.09 16.24 35.03
C ALA A 21 -18.11 14.71 35.15
N GLN A 22 -17.24 14.14 36.00
CA GLN A 22 -17.21 12.69 36.27
C GLN A 22 -18.55 12.15 36.83
N LEU A 23 -19.21 12.91 37.71
CA LEU A 23 -20.53 12.54 38.25
C LEU A 23 -21.62 12.56 37.17
N SER A 24 -21.64 13.60 36.33
CA SER A 24 -22.61 13.71 35.23
C SER A 24 -22.45 12.57 34.22
N GLU A 25 -21.21 12.17 33.94
CA GLU A 25 -20.90 11.06 33.04
C GLU A 25 -21.29 9.70 33.65
N ALA A 26 -21.01 9.49 34.94
CA ALA A 26 -21.44 8.28 35.64
C ALA A 26 -22.97 8.16 35.70
N GLN A 27 -23.68 9.28 35.90
CA GLN A 27 -25.14 9.35 35.85
C GLN A 27 -25.67 9.05 34.44
N ALA A 28 -25.03 9.56 33.39
CA ALA A 28 -25.40 9.27 32.01
C ALA A 28 -25.17 7.78 31.65
N ARG A 29 -24.09 7.18 32.14
CA ARG A 29 -23.81 5.73 31.99
C ARG A 29 -24.83 4.88 32.75
N LEU A 30 -25.23 5.28 33.96
CA LEU A 30 -26.29 4.61 34.71
C LEU A 30 -27.63 4.70 33.98
N ALA A 31 -28.01 5.87 33.46
CA ALA A 31 -29.24 6.05 32.68
C ALA A 31 -29.23 5.23 31.38
N ALA A 32 -28.09 5.15 30.69
CA ALA A 32 -27.92 4.32 29.49
C ALA A 32 -28.01 2.82 29.80
N LEU A 33 -27.43 2.37 30.92
CA LEU A 33 -27.52 1.00 31.39
C LEU A 33 -28.93 0.63 31.87
N GLU A 34 -29.64 1.57 32.50
CA GLU A 34 -31.04 1.41 32.90
C GLU A 34 -32.00 1.33 31.70
N GLY A 35 -31.63 1.96 30.58
CA GLY A 35 -32.33 1.90 29.30
C GLY A 35 -31.98 0.70 28.42
N SER A 36 -30.95 -0.08 28.77
CA SER A 36 -30.46 -1.19 27.94
C SER A 36 -31.50 -2.29 27.81
N THR A 37 -31.67 -2.77 26.58
CA THR A 37 -32.59 -3.84 26.19
C THR A 37 -32.32 -5.13 26.95
N SER A 38 -31.08 -5.40 27.37
CA SER A 38 -30.73 -6.55 28.21
C SER A 38 -31.33 -6.47 29.62
N LEU A 39 -31.35 -5.29 30.25
CA LEU A 39 -31.99 -5.08 31.55
C LEU A 39 -33.52 -5.12 31.43
N GLN A 40 -34.09 -4.63 30.32
CA GLN A 40 -35.53 -4.72 30.04
C GLN A 40 -36.00 -6.16 29.80
N VAL A 41 -35.20 -6.96 29.08
CA VAL A 41 -35.43 -8.41 28.89
C VAL A 41 -35.28 -9.16 30.22
N GLY A 42 -34.26 -8.83 31.01
CA GLY A 42 -34.07 -9.36 32.37
C GLY A 42 -35.28 -9.07 33.27
N ARG A 43 -35.73 -7.81 33.32
CA ARG A 43 -36.93 -7.40 34.09
C ARG A 43 -38.20 -8.09 33.59
N ALA A 44 -38.37 -8.25 32.28
CA ALA A 44 -39.51 -8.97 31.70
C ALA A 44 -39.52 -10.45 32.13
N LEU A 45 -38.37 -11.14 32.08
CA LEU A 45 -38.20 -12.51 32.56
C LEU A 45 -38.47 -12.64 34.06
N THR A 46 -37.91 -11.75 34.89
CA THR A 46 -38.14 -11.77 36.34
C THR A 46 -39.61 -11.46 36.70
N SER A 47 -40.28 -10.57 35.94
CA SER A 47 -41.69 -10.25 36.15
C SER A 47 -42.62 -11.43 35.84
N ALA A 48 -42.27 -12.24 34.82
CA ALA A 48 -43.01 -13.44 34.47
C ALA A 48 -42.77 -14.58 35.46
N ALA A 49 -41.56 -14.70 36.01
CA ALA A 49 -41.26 -15.64 37.09
C ALA A 49 -42.05 -15.34 38.37
N LYS A 50 -42.32 -14.06 38.68
CA LYS A 50 -43.10 -13.65 39.86
C LYS A 50 -44.62 -13.85 39.73
N ARG A 51 -45.18 -14.04 38.52
CA ARG A 51 -46.63 -14.23 38.28
C ARG A 51 -46.88 -15.26 37.17
N PRO A 52 -46.79 -16.57 37.48
CA PRO A 52 -46.74 -17.62 36.46
C PRO A 52 -48.02 -17.74 35.62
N GLY A 53 -49.21 -17.52 36.19
CA GLY A 53 -50.48 -17.73 35.48
C GLY A 53 -50.81 -16.76 34.35
N ARG A 54 -50.28 -15.52 34.38
CA ARG A 54 -50.52 -14.50 33.32
C ARG A 54 -49.23 -14.01 32.64
N GLY A 55 -48.08 -14.10 33.33
CA GLY A 55 -46.79 -13.67 32.80
C GLY A 55 -46.22 -14.60 31.72
N LEU A 56 -46.36 -15.93 31.89
CA LEU A 56 -45.82 -16.91 30.94
C LEU A 56 -46.57 -16.91 29.59
N VAL A 57 -47.87 -16.61 29.58
CA VAL A 57 -48.68 -16.55 28.35
C VAL A 57 -48.35 -15.31 27.51
N ARG A 58 -47.92 -14.21 28.14
CA ARG A 58 -47.58 -12.94 27.47
C ARG A 58 -46.10 -12.80 27.12
N LEU A 59 -45.23 -13.59 27.77
CA LEU A 59 -43.78 -13.54 27.57
C LEU A 59 -43.33 -13.67 26.10
N PRO A 60 -43.85 -14.62 25.29
CA PRO A 60 -43.44 -14.73 23.89
C PRO A 60 -43.85 -13.51 23.07
N ARG A 61 -45.02 -12.93 23.37
CA ARG A 61 -45.58 -11.77 22.67
C ARG A 61 -44.85 -10.47 23.05
N ASP A 62 -44.40 -10.35 24.29
CA ASP A 62 -43.67 -9.19 24.78
C ASP A 62 -42.20 -9.20 24.29
N LEU A 63 -41.55 -10.37 24.27
CA LEU A 63 -40.24 -10.55 23.63
C LEU A 63 -40.30 -10.31 22.12
N PHE A 64 -41.34 -10.82 21.44
CA PHE A 64 -41.56 -10.58 20.02
C PHE A 64 -41.87 -9.10 19.70
N ARG A 65 -42.56 -8.37 20.59
CA ARG A 65 -42.79 -6.92 20.45
C ARG A 65 -41.50 -6.11 20.66
N LEU A 66 -40.65 -6.49 21.62
CA LEU A 66 -39.32 -5.90 21.82
C LEU A 66 -38.43 -6.13 20.60
N TRP A 67 -38.43 -7.36 20.06
CA TRP A 67 -37.69 -7.70 18.84
C TRP A 67 -38.20 -6.95 17.60
N ARG A 68 -39.52 -6.84 17.42
CA ARG A 68 -40.11 -6.11 16.27
C ARG A 68 -39.91 -4.59 16.36
N ARG A 69 -39.84 -4.01 17.56
CA ARG A 69 -39.46 -2.60 17.76
C ARG A 69 -37.96 -2.35 17.54
N SER A 70 -37.12 -3.36 17.82
CA SER A 70 -35.68 -3.33 17.51
C SER A 70 -35.39 -3.47 16.00
N GLY A 71 -36.24 -4.17 15.24
CA GLY A 71 -36.09 -4.35 13.79
C GLY A 71 -36.72 -3.25 12.92
N GLY A 72 -37.26 -2.20 13.55
CA GLY A 72 -37.98 -1.11 12.88
C GLY A 72 -37.38 0.26 13.17
N THR A 73 -36.07 0.43 12.98
CA THR A 73 -35.47 1.75 12.83
C THR A 73 -35.31 2.06 11.36
N THR A 74 -36.29 2.79 10.84
CA THR A 74 -36.24 3.53 9.57
C THR A 74 -34.87 4.19 9.41
N GLN A 75 -34.26 4.02 8.24
CA GLN A 75 -33.12 4.82 7.79
C GLN A 75 -33.49 6.31 7.88
N ALA A 76 -33.08 6.95 8.96
CA ALA A 76 -33.05 8.39 9.07
C ALA A 76 -31.73 8.83 8.47
N SER A 77 -31.78 9.36 7.25
CA SER A 77 -30.77 10.26 6.70
C SER A 77 -30.60 11.43 7.67
N GLY A 78 -29.64 11.29 8.58
CA GLY A 78 -29.40 12.25 9.64
C GLY A 78 -28.15 11.80 10.35
N ARG A 79 -27.05 12.51 10.08
CA ARG A 79 -25.73 12.42 10.70
C ARG A 79 -25.88 12.40 12.23
N ARG A 80 -26.13 11.21 12.78
CA ARG A 80 -26.25 10.97 14.21
C ARG A 80 -24.81 10.94 14.71
N ARG A 81 -24.40 12.05 15.32
CA ARG A 81 -23.10 12.23 15.96
C ARG A 81 -22.86 11.00 16.85
N LYS A 82 -21.94 10.11 16.44
CA LYS A 82 -21.39 9.05 17.32
C LYS A 82 -20.92 9.77 18.59
N PRO A 83 -21.16 9.24 19.80
CA PRO A 83 -20.57 9.81 21.00
C PRO A 83 -19.06 9.93 20.79
N ASP A 84 -18.50 11.12 21.03
CA ASP A 84 -17.07 11.37 20.86
C ASP A 84 -16.30 10.33 21.70
N PRO A 85 -15.38 9.56 21.10
CA PRO A 85 -14.54 8.64 21.87
C PRO A 85 -13.71 9.46 22.87
N VAL A 86 -13.60 8.96 24.10
CA VAL A 86 -12.88 9.61 25.21
C VAL A 86 -11.45 9.91 24.78
N ARG A 87 -11.08 11.21 24.70
CA ARG A 87 -9.84 11.72 24.10
C ARG A 87 -8.70 11.91 25.11
N SER A 88 -8.39 10.90 25.91
CA SER A 88 -7.28 10.94 26.90
C SER A 88 -6.16 9.92 26.65
N TYR A 89 -6.11 9.30 25.46
CA TYR A 89 -5.30 8.10 25.22
C TYR A 89 -3.93 8.31 24.56
N GLU A 90 -3.48 9.52 24.19
CA GLU A 90 -2.21 9.67 23.45
C GLU A 90 -0.99 9.27 24.29
N THR A 91 -0.84 9.85 25.49
CA THR A 91 0.26 9.52 26.40
C THR A 91 0.13 8.10 26.93
N GLU A 92 -1.09 7.67 27.29
CA GLU A 92 -1.35 6.31 27.75
C GLU A 92 -1.10 5.26 26.67
N ARG A 93 -1.41 5.50 25.39
CA ARG A 93 -1.11 4.56 24.29
C ARG A 93 0.39 4.45 24.04
N GLN A 94 1.10 5.57 24.04
CA GLN A 94 2.56 5.54 23.92
C GLN A 94 3.20 4.82 25.10
N GLU A 95 2.73 5.08 26.33
CA GLU A 95 3.19 4.40 27.53
C GLU A 95 2.84 2.91 27.52
N VAL A 96 1.63 2.51 27.10
CA VAL A 96 1.24 1.11 26.95
C VAL A 96 2.08 0.42 25.88
N ARG A 97 2.39 1.05 24.75
CA ARG A 97 3.31 0.49 23.73
C ARG A 97 4.73 0.31 24.27
N LEU A 98 5.18 1.19 25.17
CA LEU A 98 6.46 1.07 25.86
C LEU A 98 6.43 -0.03 26.96
N LEU A 99 5.30 -0.20 27.64
CA LEU A 99 5.12 -1.14 28.76
C LEU A 99 4.76 -2.56 28.30
N SER A 100 4.10 -2.74 27.16
CA SER A 100 3.76 -4.03 26.56
C SER A 100 4.98 -4.81 26.05
N GLY A 101 6.20 -4.29 26.25
CA GLY A 101 7.41 -5.09 26.13
C GLY A 101 7.75 -5.55 24.71
N THR A 102 7.20 -4.91 23.67
CA THR A 102 7.85 -4.93 22.35
C THR A 102 9.11 -4.10 22.40
N ILE A 103 10.13 -4.65 23.07
CA ILE A 103 11.51 -4.22 22.99
C ILE A 103 11.96 -4.54 21.56
N GLY A 104 11.78 -3.55 20.70
CA GLY A 104 12.19 -3.52 19.32
C GLY A 104 12.20 -2.07 18.89
N VAL A 105 13.12 -1.71 17.99
CA VAL A 105 13.22 -0.41 17.34
C VAL A 105 11.83 0.19 17.14
N ARG A 106 11.63 1.49 17.44
CA ARG A 106 10.37 2.21 17.18
C ARG A 106 9.88 1.82 15.79
N ASP A 107 8.90 0.93 15.71
CA ASP A 107 8.32 0.53 14.43
C ASP A 107 7.39 1.68 14.06
N GLU A 108 7.86 2.52 13.14
CA GLU A 108 7.12 3.70 12.69
C GLU A 108 5.89 3.30 11.86
N ARG A 109 5.71 2.02 11.53
CA ARG A 109 4.55 1.54 10.77
C ARG A 109 3.29 1.52 11.62
N LEU A 110 2.15 1.69 10.96
CA LEU A 110 0.83 1.56 11.58
C LEU A 110 0.61 0.11 12.06
N ALA A 111 0.10 -0.04 13.28
CA ALA A 111 -0.26 -1.34 13.84
C ALA A 111 -1.69 -1.70 13.43
N VAL A 112 -1.86 -2.84 12.76
CA VAL A 112 -3.15 -3.25 12.19
C VAL A 112 -3.55 -4.63 12.69
N ALA A 113 -4.74 -4.74 13.28
CA ALA A 113 -5.35 -6.04 13.55
C ALA A 113 -5.87 -6.64 12.23
N GLY A 114 -5.27 -7.73 11.79
CA GLY A 114 -5.47 -8.30 10.46
C GLY A 114 -6.31 -9.57 10.46
N VAL A 115 -7.37 -9.58 9.64
CA VAL A 115 -8.09 -10.77 9.17
C VAL A 115 -7.86 -10.86 7.66
N LEU A 116 -6.68 -11.36 7.29
CA LEU A 116 -6.15 -11.31 5.92
C LEU A 116 -5.99 -12.73 5.37
N SER A 117 -6.10 -12.87 4.04
CA SER A 117 -5.58 -14.05 3.36
C SER A 117 -4.05 -14.07 3.46
N PRO A 118 -3.39 -15.24 3.33
CA PRO A 118 -1.92 -15.31 3.34
C PRO A 118 -1.26 -14.38 2.32
N GLU A 119 -1.83 -14.30 1.11
CA GLU A 119 -1.37 -13.38 0.07
C GLU A 119 -1.52 -11.91 0.49
N ALA A 120 -2.68 -11.51 1.00
CA ALA A 120 -2.92 -10.14 1.45
C ALA A 120 -2.00 -9.76 2.63
N ALA A 121 -1.77 -10.69 3.57
CA ALA A 121 -0.83 -10.49 4.67
C ALA A 121 0.59 -10.24 4.15
N ALA A 122 1.07 -11.08 3.23
CA ALA A 122 2.39 -10.93 2.62
C ALA A 122 2.53 -9.67 1.75
N ALA A 123 1.42 -9.17 1.19
CA ALA A 123 1.39 -7.93 0.42
C ALA A 123 1.59 -6.69 1.30
N VAL A 124 0.98 -6.65 2.49
CA VAL A 124 1.00 -5.45 3.35
C VAL A 124 2.10 -5.44 4.41
N GLU A 125 2.67 -6.60 4.75
CA GLU A 125 3.69 -6.78 5.81
C GLU A 125 4.88 -5.80 5.73
N PRO A 126 5.43 -5.43 4.56
CA PRO A 126 6.51 -4.45 4.52
C PRO A 126 6.08 -3.06 5.00
N TYR A 127 4.82 -2.69 4.77
CA TYR A 127 4.32 -1.33 4.96
C TYR A 127 3.55 -1.16 6.28
N LEU A 128 2.96 -2.23 6.80
CA LEU A 128 2.13 -2.24 8.00
C LEU A 128 2.65 -3.28 9.00
N ARG A 129 2.52 -2.97 10.30
CA ARG A 129 2.74 -3.96 11.35
C ARG A 129 1.45 -4.74 11.58
N VAL A 130 1.35 -5.92 10.98
CA VAL A 130 0.15 -6.77 11.08
C VAL A 130 0.18 -7.59 12.37
N VAL A 131 -0.90 -7.49 13.14
CA VAL A 131 -1.23 -8.34 14.28
C VAL A 131 -2.28 -9.34 13.80
N PRO A 132 -1.91 -10.58 13.44
CA PRO A 132 -2.85 -11.53 12.88
C PRO A 132 -3.85 -11.97 13.95
N LEU A 133 -5.14 -11.83 13.66
CA LEU A 133 -6.20 -12.39 14.51
C LEU A 133 -6.56 -13.79 13.99
N ARG A 134 -6.77 -14.76 14.89
CA ARG A 134 -7.37 -16.06 14.51
C ARG A 134 -8.75 -16.18 15.13
N PRO A 135 -9.68 -16.94 14.54
CA PRO A 135 -11.03 -17.04 15.08
C PRO A 135 -11.10 -17.45 16.56
N GLN A 136 -10.19 -18.33 17.01
CA GLN A 136 -10.15 -18.86 18.37
C GLN A 136 -9.54 -17.91 19.43
N ASP A 137 -8.73 -16.93 19.01
CA ASP A 137 -7.99 -16.04 19.91
C ASP A 137 -8.22 -14.55 19.61
N ALA A 138 -9.07 -14.22 18.62
CA ALA A 138 -9.33 -12.87 18.19
C ALA A 138 -9.71 -11.95 19.35
N GLN A 139 -10.53 -12.44 20.28
CA GLN A 139 -10.93 -11.68 21.46
C GLN A 139 -9.76 -11.34 22.40
N PRO A 140 -9.08 -12.32 23.03
CA PRO A 140 -8.00 -12.01 23.95
C PRO A 140 -6.82 -11.29 23.28
N VAL A 141 -6.52 -11.57 22.00
CA VAL A 141 -5.46 -10.88 21.26
C VAL A 141 -5.85 -9.42 21.00
N PHE A 142 -7.08 -9.16 20.54
CA PHE A 142 -7.50 -7.80 20.26
C PHE A 142 -7.56 -6.93 21.53
N GLU A 143 -8.01 -7.48 22.66
CA GLU A 143 -8.07 -6.77 23.94
C GLU A 143 -6.67 -6.43 24.50
N SER A 144 -5.65 -7.23 24.19
CA SER A 144 -4.29 -7.06 24.74
C SER A 144 -3.37 -6.17 23.91
N VAL A 145 -3.74 -5.85 22.67
CA VAL A 145 -2.89 -5.08 21.74
C VAL A 145 -3.52 -3.74 21.38
N ASP A 146 -2.70 -2.68 21.40
CA ASP A 146 -3.08 -1.38 20.86
C ASP A 146 -2.87 -1.36 19.34
N VAL A 147 -3.95 -1.16 18.59
CA VAL A 147 -3.96 -1.14 17.12
C VAL A 147 -4.60 0.14 16.61
N ASP A 148 -4.12 0.62 15.47
CA ASP A 148 -4.59 1.84 14.81
C ASP A 148 -5.76 1.55 13.85
N LEU A 149 -5.88 0.31 13.37
CA LEU A 149 -6.85 -0.10 12.35
C LEU A 149 -7.22 -1.59 12.49
N VAL A 150 -8.47 -1.96 12.20
CA VAL A 150 -8.87 -3.34 11.87
C VAL A 150 -8.99 -3.48 10.35
N LEU A 151 -8.21 -4.37 9.76
CA LEU A 151 -8.21 -4.63 8.31
C LEU A 151 -8.66 -6.07 8.02
N VAL A 152 -9.68 -6.19 7.18
CA VAL A 152 -10.27 -7.47 6.79
C VAL A 152 -10.26 -7.57 5.26
N THR A 153 -9.82 -8.70 4.69
CA THR A 153 -10.00 -8.97 3.25
C THR A 153 -11.12 -9.97 3.01
N ALA A 154 -11.88 -9.78 1.92
CA ALA A 154 -12.90 -10.73 1.50
C ALA A 154 -12.27 -12.08 1.09
N SER A 155 -11.07 -12.05 0.51
CA SER A 155 -10.28 -13.24 0.18
C SER A 155 -9.98 -14.13 1.39
N ALA A 156 -9.87 -13.56 2.60
CA ALA A 156 -9.67 -14.34 3.83
C ALA A 156 -10.84 -15.29 4.13
N ALA A 157 -12.04 -14.98 3.63
CA ALA A 157 -13.23 -15.80 3.80
C ALA A 157 -13.39 -16.89 2.74
N LEU A 158 -12.58 -16.90 1.67
CA LEU A 158 -12.68 -17.91 0.63
C LEU A 158 -12.07 -19.24 1.06
N ALA A 159 -12.75 -20.33 0.70
CA ALA A 159 -12.20 -21.68 0.82
C ALA A 159 -10.98 -21.85 -0.12
N GLY A 160 -10.02 -22.69 0.26
CA GLY A 160 -8.84 -22.99 -0.55
C GLY A 160 -7.70 -21.96 -0.46
N THR A 161 -7.89 -20.84 0.24
CA THR A 161 -6.85 -19.79 0.42
C THR A 161 -5.88 -20.05 1.58
N GLY A 162 -6.07 -21.14 2.32
CA GLY A 162 -5.28 -21.44 3.53
C GLY A 162 -5.56 -20.53 4.73
N SER A 163 -6.54 -19.61 4.65
CA SER A 163 -6.87 -18.71 5.74
C SER A 163 -7.60 -19.40 6.90
N ALA A 164 -7.24 -19.04 8.14
CA ALA A 164 -7.96 -19.47 9.35
C ALA A 164 -9.42 -18.96 9.37
N TRP A 165 -9.72 -17.90 8.60
CA TRP A 165 -11.03 -17.27 8.51
C TRP A 165 -11.86 -17.75 7.31
N ALA A 166 -11.46 -18.82 6.62
CA ALA A 166 -12.23 -19.40 5.52
C ALA A 166 -13.71 -19.61 5.91
N HIS A 167 -14.65 -19.53 4.98
CA HIS A 167 -16.09 -19.65 5.24
C HIS A 167 -16.69 -18.58 6.16
N THR A 168 -15.96 -17.52 6.53
CA THR A 168 -16.57 -16.42 7.31
C THR A 168 -17.69 -15.77 6.49
N GLY A 169 -18.90 -15.82 7.04
CA GLY A 169 -20.11 -15.33 6.38
C GLY A 169 -20.93 -16.43 5.69
N ASP A 170 -20.45 -17.68 5.71
CA ASP A 170 -21.23 -18.87 5.40
C ASP A 170 -22.02 -19.32 6.66
N PRO A 171 -23.31 -19.65 6.55
CA PRO A 171 -24.07 -20.21 7.67
C PRO A 171 -23.43 -21.46 8.29
N ALA A 172 -22.63 -22.23 7.55
CA ALA A 172 -21.92 -23.40 8.04
C ALA A 172 -20.79 -23.06 9.05
N ALA A 173 -20.29 -21.83 9.05
CA ALA A 173 -19.22 -21.35 9.94
C ALA A 173 -19.63 -20.06 10.70
N ALA A 174 -20.84 -20.08 11.28
CA ALA A 174 -21.42 -18.93 11.97
C ALA A 174 -20.61 -18.46 13.20
N ASP A 175 -19.80 -19.34 13.80
CA ASP A 175 -18.86 -19.01 14.87
C ASP A 175 -17.82 -17.99 14.43
N ARG A 176 -17.27 -18.12 13.22
CA ARG A 176 -16.28 -17.19 12.65
C ARG A 176 -16.89 -15.83 12.39
N THR A 177 -18.09 -15.78 11.81
CA THR A 177 -18.83 -14.52 11.63
C THR A 177 -19.14 -13.84 12.96
N ARG A 178 -19.49 -14.62 13.99
CA ARG A 178 -19.73 -14.07 15.34
C ARG A 178 -18.45 -13.51 15.96
N ALA A 179 -17.33 -14.22 15.85
CA ALA A 179 -16.04 -13.76 16.34
C ALA A 179 -15.62 -12.44 15.66
N LEU A 180 -15.79 -12.35 14.34
CA LEU A 180 -15.49 -11.12 13.60
C LEU A 180 -16.43 -9.97 14.00
N ALA A 181 -17.73 -10.24 14.14
CA ALA A 181 -18.70 -9.23 14.60
C ALA A 181 -18.30 -8.67 15.98
N TRP A 182 -17.86 -9.52 16.89
CA TRP A 182 -17.34 -9.09 18.20
C TRP A 182 -16.12 -8.19 18.06
N VAL A 183 -15.16 -8.52 17.19
CA VAL A 183 -13.97 -7.68 16.96
C VAL A 183 -14.37 -6.30 16.46
N LEU A 184 -15.33 -6.22 15.53
CA LEU A 184 -15.81 -4.94 14.99
C LEU A 184 -16.55 -4.10 16.05
N GLU A 185 -17.36 -4.73 16.89
CA GLU A 185 -18.01 -4.06 18.03
C GLU A 185 -16.98 -3.53 19.04
N ALA A 186 -15.96 -4.33 19.36
CA ALA A 186 -14.87 -3.94 20.24
C ALA A 186 -14.02 -2.81 19.64
N ALA A 187 -13.75 -2.85 18.33
CA ALA A 187 -13.04 -1.79 17.62
C ALA A 187 -13.83 -0.48 17.66
N ALA A 188 -15.13 -0.53 17.37
CA ALA A 188 -16.01 0.62 17.44
C ALA A 188 -16.06 1.22 18.87
N ALA A 189 -16.09 0.38 19.91
CA ALA A 189 -16.05 0.82 21.30
C ALA A 189 -14.73 1.52 21.67
N ARG A 190 -13.62 1.14 21.02
CA ARG A 190 -12.28 1.74 21.21
C ARG A 190 -12.01 2.93 20.28
N GLY A 191 -12.93 3.28 19.40
CA GLY A 191 -12.71 4.29 18.36
C GLY A 191 -11.65 3.88 17.32
N VAL A 192 -11.42 2.58 17.14
CA VAL A 192 -10.52 2.04 16.11
C VAL A 192 -11.35 1.81 14.84
N PRO A 193 -10.99 2.42 13.70
CA PRO A 193 -11.72 2.22 12.46
C PRO A 193 -11.56 0.79 11.93
N SER A 194 -12.56 0.33 11.20
CA SER A 194 -12.60 -0.99 10.58
C SER A 194 -12.81 -0.91 9.07
N VAL A 195 -12.00 -1.66 8.31
CA VAL A 195 -12.01 -1.67 6.85
C VAL A 195 -12.20 -3.09 6.32
N LEU A 196 -13.14 -3.24 5.38
CA LEU A 196 -13.24 -4.41 4.52
C LEU A 196 -12.68 -4.07 3.13
N ILE A 197 -11.66 -4.81 2.69
CA ILE A 197 -11.21 -4.84 1.30
C ILE A 197 -12.02 -5.90 0.57
N ALA A 198 -12.84 -5.48 -0.39
CA ALA A 198 -13.64 -6.37 -1.21
C ALA A 198 -12.83 -6.92 -2.41
N ASP A 199 -11.66 -7.49 -2.14
CA ASP A 199 -10.75 -8.06 -3.16
C ASP A 199 -11.34 -9.30 -3.86
N ALA A 200 -12.12 -10.09 -3.11
CA ALA A 200 -12.86 -11.23 -3.62
C ALA A 200 -14.39 -11.06 -3.49
N ALA A 201 -15.14 -12.01 -4.06
CA ALA A 201 -16.59 -12.08 -3.85
C ALA A 201 -16.90 -12.43 -2.38
N ALA A 202 -17.25 -11.41 -1.59
CA ALA A 202 -17.56 -11.57 -0.17
C ALA A 202 -18.87 -12.36 0.05
N PRO A 203 -18.89 -13.35 0.98
CA PRO A 203 -20.12 -14.01 1.38
C PRO A 203 -21.16 -13.03 1.92
N PRO A 204 -22.47 -13.26 1.72
CA PRO A 204 -23.51 -12.28 2.06
C PRO A 204 -23.54 -11.82 3.51
N ALA A 205 -23.22 -12.70 4.48
CA ALA A 205 -23.21 -12.31 5.88
C ALA A 205 -21.94 -11.51 6.26
N LEU A 206 -20.80 -11.74 5.61
CA LEU A 206 -19.61 -10.89 5.76
C LEU A 206 -19.89 -9.48 5.24
N ALA A 207 -20.53 -9.37 4.07
CA ALA A 207 -20.90 -8.09 3.45
C ALA A 207 -21.91 -7.26 4.27
N ARG A 208 -22.59 -7.87 5.26
CA ARG A 208 -23.56 -7.22 6.14
C ARG A 208 -22.98 -6.76 7.48
N LEU A 209 -21.71 -7.09 7.78
CA LEU A 209 -21.07 -6.65 9.01
C LEU A 209 -20.82 -5.12 8.97
N PRO A 210 -20.83 -4.45 10.14
CA PRO A 210 -20.82 -2.99 10.22
C PRO A 210 -19.40 -2.42 10.11
N PHE A 211 -18.75 -2.55 8.96
CA PHE A 211 -17.47 -1.90 8.69
C PHE A 211 -17.62 -0.38 8.56
N ASP A 212 -16.63 0.38 9.05
CA ASP A 212 -16.61 1.84 8.86
C ASP A 212 -16.32 2.21 7.40
N LEU A 213 -15.53 1.40 6.69
CA LEU A 213 -15.26 1.56 5.26
C LEU A 213 -15.25 0.20 4.54
N VAL A 214 -15.89 0.14 3.38
CA VAL A 214 -15.76 -0.98 2.43
C VAL A 214 -15.07 -0.47 1.18
N HIS A 215 -13.81 -0.86 0.98
CA HIS A 215 -13.05 -0.53 -0.22
C HIS A 215 -13.36 -1.54 -1.33
N GLN A 216 -13.81 -1.03 -2.47
CA GLN A 216 -14.05 -1.85 -3.68
C GLN A 216 -12.75 -1.92 -4.48
N GLY A 217 -12.15 -3.10 -4.55
CA GLY A 217 -10.84 -3.28 -5.18
C GLY A 217 -9.97 -4.21 -4.37
N ASP A 218 -8.69 -4.28 -4.73
CA ASP A 218 -7.68 -5.06 -4.02
C ASP A 218 -6.75 -4.17 -3.19
N LEU A 219 -5.63 -4.74 -2.75
CA LEU A 219 -4.58 -4.03 -2.00
C LEU A 219 -3.46 -3.54 -2.94
N GLY A 220 -3.69 -3.44 -4.25
CA GLY A 220 -2.69 -3.10 -5.23
C GLY A 220 -1.66 -4.19 -5.50
N VAL A 221 -0.62 -3.84 -6.27
CA VAL A 221 0.47 -4.75 -6.63
C VAL A 221 1.60 -4.68 -5.59
N PRO A 222 1.92 -5.78 -4.88
CA PRO A 222 3.07 -5.82 -3.99
C PRO A 222 4.36 -6.00 -4.81
N LEU A 223 5.00 -4.87 -5.15
CA LEU A 223 6.19 -4.83 -6.02
C LEU A 223 7.38 -5.60 -5.44
N HIS A 224 7.49 -5.76 -4.11
CA HIS A 224 8.50 -6.62 -3.50
C HIS A 224 8.32 -8.12 -3.83
N ARG A 225 7.18 -8.52 -4.40
CA ARG A 225 6.89 -9.89 -4.85
C ARG A 225 6.69 -9.98 -6.36
N PHE A 226 5.87 -9.09 -6.92
CA PHE A 226 5.61 -9.03 -8.36
C PHE A 226 6.54 -8.00 -9.00
N ASN A 227 7.66 -8.49 -9.49
CA ASN A 227 8.71 -7.71 -10.13
C ASN A 227 9.44 -8.58 -11.17
N PRO A 228 10.28 -8.01 -12.04
CA PRO A 228 10.96 -8.75 -13.09
C PRO A 228 12.27 -9.40 -12.61
N ILE A 229 12.57 -9.37 -11.30
CA ILE A 229 13.85 -9.87 -10.78
C ILE A 229 13.89 -11.39 -10.92
N ALA A 230 15.00 -11.90 -11.44
CA ALA A 230 15.16 -13.30 -11.80
C ALA A 230 14.13 -13.78 -12.83
N ALA A 231 13.58 -12.89 -13.67
CA ALA A 231 12.89 -13.31 -14.88
C ALA A 231 13.92 -13.85 -15.88
N GLU A 232 13.68 -15.05 -16.38
CA GLU A 232 14.54 -15.65 -17.40
C GLU A 232 14.37 -14.91 -18.73
N PRO A 233 15.46 -14.75 -19.52
CA PRO A 233 15.36 -14.21 -20.88
C PRO A 233 14.49 -15.09 -21.78
N GLU A 234 14.60 -16.41 -21.60
CA GLU A 234 13.77 -17.40 -22.28
C GLU A 234 12.49 -17.61 -21.48
N ARG A 235 11.35 -17.22 -22.06
CA ARG A 235 10.04 -17.34 -21.41
C ARG A 235 9.13 -18.23 -22.22
N SER A 236 8.17 -18.86 -21.54
CA SER A 236 7.15 -19.67 -22.19
C SER A 236 6.35 -18.80 -23.17
N PRO A 237 6.32 -19.13 -24.47
CA PRO A 237 5.59 -18.35 -25.46
C PRO A 237 4.08 -18.60 -25.41
N GLU A 238 3.64 -19.64 -24.70
CA GLU A 238 2.23 -19.99 -24.58
C GLU A 238 1.55 -19.10 -23.52
N PRO A 239 0.51 -18.31 -23.88
CA PRO A 239 -0.19 -17.48 -22.91
C PRO A 239 -0.89 -18.32 -21.85
N VAL A 240 -0.74 -17.93 -20.59
CA VAL A 240 -1.36 -18.60 -19.45
C VAL A 240 -2.49 -17.76 -18.85
N LEU A 241 -3.54 -18.42 -18.38
CA LEU A 241 -4.60 -17.82 -17.56
C LEU A 241 -4.50 -18.36 -16.12
N PRO A 242 -3.97 -17.59 -15.17
CA PRO A 242 -4.06 -17.92 -13.75
C PRO A 242 -5.54 -17.97 -13.31
N VAL A 243 -5.91 -18.94 -12.47
CA VAL A 243 -7.26 -19.03 -11.92
C VAL A 243 -7.54 -17.81 -11.04
N PRO A 244 -8.57 -17.00 -11.37
CA PRO A 244 -8.85 -15.79 -10.60
C PRO A 244 -9.62 -16.08 -9.31
N TYR A 245 -9.40 -15.26 -8.28
CA TYR A 245 -10.22 -15.28 -7.05
C TYR A 245 -11.68 -14.91 -7.31
N ARG A 246 -11.93 -14.06 -8.30
CA ARG A 246 -13.28 -13.72 -8.76
C ARG A 246 -13.65 -14.59 -9.95
N PRO A 247 -14.80 -15.29 -9.92
CA PRO A 247 -15.19 -16.15 -11.02
C PRO A 247 -15.42 -15.33 -12.29
N LEU A 248 -14.86 -15.82 -13.40
CA LEU A 248 -15.13 -15.27 -14.72
C LEU A 248 -16.63 -15.31 -15.04
N ASN A 249 -17.10 -14.27 -15.73
CA ASN A 249 -18.47 -14.26 -16.23
C ASN A 249 -18.70 -15.37 -17.27
N ALA A 250 -19.96 -15.70 -17.57
CA ALA A 250 -20.30 -16.82 -18.44
C ALA A 250 -19.73 -16.68 -19.87
N VAL A 251 -19.62 -15.46 -20.37
CA VAL A 251 -19.06 -15.17 -21.69
C VAL A 251 -17.54 -15.38 -21.70
N ALA A 252 -16.82 -14.80 -20.73
CA ALA A 252 -15.39 -14.96 -20.56
C ALA A 252 -14.99 -16.44 -20.45
N ARG A 253 -15.75 -17.24 -19.68
CA ARG A 253 -15.51 -18.69 -19.59
C ARG A 253 -15.64 -19.40 -20.94
N ARG A 254 -16.64 -19.04 -21.74
CA ARG A 254 -16.83 -19.61 -23.09
C ARG A 254 -15.74 -19.16 -24.06
N LEU A 255 -15.32 -17.90 -24.00
CA LEU A 255 -14.19 -17.39 -24.78
C LEU A 255 -12.90 -18.14 -24.46
N VAL A 256 -12.56 -18.24 -23.17
CA VAL A 256 -11.36 -18.97 -22.71
C VAL A 256 -11.39 -20.43 -23.17
N ALA A 257 -12.52 -21.10 -23.04
CA ALA A 257 -12.68 -22.48 -23.50
C ALA A 257 -12.53 -22.62 -25.02
N GLY A 258 -13.08 -21.67 -25.81
CA GLY A 258 -12.98 -21.67 -27.26
C GLY A 258 -11.57 -21.36 -27.79
N LEU A 259 -10.78 -20.59 -27.03
CA LEU A 259 -9.40 -20.23 -27.38
C LEU A 259 -8.37 -21.32 -27.01
N GLY A 260 -8.77 -22.36 -26.28
CA GLY A 260 -7.88 -23.45 -25.87
C GLY A 260 -6.73 -22.98 -24.97
N LEU A 261 -6.96 -21.96 -24.14
CA LEU A 261 -5.92 -21.37 -23.30
C LEU A 261 -5.51 -22.33 -22.18
N ARG A 262 -4.21 -22.34 -21.87
CA ARG A 262 -3.68 -23.04 -20.70
C ARG A 262 -4.11 -22.33 -19.42
N THR A 263 -4.94 -22.98 -18.61
CA THR A 263 -5.27 -22.51 -17.26
C THR A 263 -4.26 -23.05 -16.26
N ALA A 264 -3.82 -22.20 -15.33
CA ALA A 264 -2.94 -22.59 -14.23
C ALA A 264 -3.57 -22.17 -12.90
N ASP A 265 -3.54 -23.05 -11.90
CA ASP A 265 -3.99 -22.76 -10.54
C ASP A 265 -2.78 -22.80 -9.59
N PRO A 266 -1.85 -21.84 -9.72
CA PRO A 266 -0.67 -21.82 -8.86
C PRO A 266 -1.08 -21.48 -7.43
N HIS A 267 -0.36 -22.05 -6.46
CA HIS A 267 -0.40 -21.50 -5.11
C HIS A 267 0.07 -20.04 -5.16
N TRP A 268 -0.48 -19.17 -4.30
CA TRP A 268 -0.21 -17.72 -4.37
C TRP A 268 1.30 -17.40 -4.26
N GLU A 269 2.07 -18.25 -3.58
CA GLU A 269 3.53 -18.12 -3.45
C GLU A 269 4.27 -18.35 -4.78
N ASP A 270 3.74 -19.23 -5.63
CA ASP A 270 4.33 -19.61 -6.92
C ASP A 270 3.87 -18.71 -8.07
N LEU A 271 2.78 -17.96 -7.87
CA LEU A 271 2.20 -17.08 -8.89
C LEU A 271 3.24 -16.07 -9.45
N PRO A 272 4.06 -15.36 -8.66
CA PRO A 272 5.09 -14.47 -9.22
C PRO A 272 6.11 -15.20 -10.11
N GLY A 273 6.45 -16.45 -9.79
CA GLY A 273 7.36 -17.27 -10.59
C GLY A 273 6.72 -17.71 -11.91
N LEU A 274 5.43 -18.08 -11.89
CA LEU A 274 4.65 -18.36 -13.10
C LEU A 274 4.60 -17.13 -14.02
N LEU A 275 4.33 -15.95 -13.48
CA LEU A 275 4.25 -14.73 -14.27
C LEU A 275 5.62 -14.35 -14.86
N ARG A 276 6.71 -14.43 -14.09
CA ARG A 276 8.08 -14.16 -14.57
C ARG A 276 8.55 -15.12 -15.67
N SER A 277 8.09 -16.37 -15.63
CA SER A 277 8.43 -17.39 -16.65
C SER A 277 7.52 -17.35 -17.87
N SER A 278 6.47 -16.53 -17.88
CA SER A 278 5.51 -16.41 -18.98
C SER A 278 5.82 -15.21 -19.87
N ALA A 279 5.77 -15.38 -21.19
CA ALA A 279 5.87 -14.25 -22.12
C ALA A 279 4.59 -13.39 -22.07
N ALA A 280 3.44 -14.05 -21.96
CA ALA A 280 2.14 -13.40 -21.98
C ALA A 280 1.15 -14.04 -20.99
N VAL A 281 0.25 -13.23 -20.46
CA VAL A 281 -0.74 -13.62 -19.45
C VAL A 281 -2.10 -13.07 -19.84
N ILE A 282 -3.12 -13.91 -19.73
CA ILE A 282 -4.52 -13.51 -19.85
C ILE A 282 -5.00 -13.13 -18.45
N ALA A 283 -5.35 -11.86 -18.27
CA ALA A 283 -5.74 -11.31 -16.98
C ALA A 283 -7.25 -11.25 -16.86
N ALA A 284 -7.78 -11.75 -15.75
CA ALA A 284 -9.23 -11.74 -15.47
C ALA A 284 -9.75 -10.36 -15.04
N ASP A 285 -8.87 -9.52 -14.50
CA ASP A 285 -9.13 -8.16 -14.02
C ASP A 285 -7.86 -7.31 -14.12
N GLU A 286 -8.01 -6.01 -13.85
CA GLU A 286 -6.92 -5.04 -13.94
C GLU A 286 -5.78 -5.33 -12.95
N ALA A 287 -6.10 -5.83 -11.75
CA ALA A 287 -5.10 -6.22 -10.76
C ALA A 287 -4.21 -7.36 -11.26
N ALA A 288 -4.81 -8.40 -11.86
CA ALA A 288 -4.07 -9.49 -12.49
C ALA A 288 -3.22 -9.00 -13.67
N ALA A 289 -3.72 -8.02 -14.44
CA ALA A 289 -2.96 -7.42 -15.54
C ALA A 289 -1.73 -6.67 -15.01
N ASP A 290 -1.89 -5.81 -14.01
CA ASP A 290 -0.79 -5.03 -13.43
C ASP A 290 0.27 -5.94 -12.80
N ARG A 291 -0.13 -7.04 -12.12
CA ARG A 291 0.81 -8.04 -11.59
C ARG A 291 1.62 -8.72 -12.69
N ALA A 292 0.97 -9.06 -13.81
CA ALA A 292 1.65 -9.66 -14.95
C ALA A 292 2.65 -8.68 -15.59
N LEU A 293 2.23 -7.43 -15.81
CA LEU A 293 3.08 -6.36 -16.33
C LEU A 293 4.27 -6.08 -15.41
N ALA A 294 4.06 -6.05 -14.08
CA ALA A 294 5.12 -5.86 -13.09
C ALA A 294 6.14 -7.02 -13.10
N CYS A 295 5.71 -8.25 -13.38
CA CYS A 295 6.61 -9.39 -13.61
C CYS A 295 7.28 -9.38 -15.00
N GLY A 296 7.00 -8.39 -15.84
CA GLY A 296 7.51 -8.23 -17.19
C GLY A 296 6.77 -9.07 -18.25
N ALA A 297 5.68 -9.74 -17.89
CA ALA A 297 4.85 -10.47 -18.85
C ALA A 297 3.87 -9.52 -19.54
N ARG A 298 3.59 -9.76 -20.82
CA ARG A 298 2.59 -8.96 -21.55
C ARG A 298 1.19 -9.39 -21.14
N ALA A 299 0.35 -8.45 -20.71
CA ALA A 299 -1.00 -8.74 -20.24
C ALA A 299 -2.06 -8.49 -21.32
N LEU A 300 -3.05 -9.39 -21.40
CA LEU A 300 -4.29 -9.19 -22.16
C LEU A 300 -5.47 -9.25 -21.20
N LEU A 301 -6.16 -8.13 -21.02
CA LEU A 301 -7.29 -8.01 -20.09
C LEU A 301 -8.58 -8.61 -20.67
N LEU A 302 -9.25 -9.47 -19.90
CA LEU A 302 -10.60 -9.95 -20.20
C LEU A 302 -11.63 -8.99 -19.63
N GLY A 303 -12.22 -8.17 -20.49
CA GLY A 303 -13.22 -7.17 -20.11
C GLY A 303 -13.06 -5.90 -20.93
N ARG A 304 -13.75 -4.84 -20.50
CA ARG A 304 -13.42 -3.49 -20.97
C ARG A 304 -12.40 -2.91 -20.00
N PRO A 305 -11.36 -2.23 -20.51
CA PRO A 305 -10.48 -1.45 -19.64
C PRO A 305 -11.34 -0.37 -18.97
N GLY A 306 -10.99 0.02 -17.73
CA GLY A 306 -11.52 1.23 -17.12
C GLY A 306 -11.14 2.49 -17.90
N ASP A 307 -11.34 3.66 -17.30
CA ASP A 307 -11.00 4.97 -17.90
C ASP A 307 -9.48 5.20 -18.13
N GLY A 308 -8.64 4.17 -17.93
CA GLY A 308 -7.20 4.19 -18.21
C GLY A 308 -6.83 3.36 -19.44
N GLU A 309 -5.86 3.85 -20.23
CA GLU A 309 -5.23 3.08 -21.31
C GLU A 309 -4.38 1.94 -20.75
N ARG A 310 -5.03 0.86 -20.30
CA ARG A 310 -4.34 -0.34 -19.80
C ARG A 310 -4.29 -1.40 -20.88
N GLY A 311 -3.28 -1.30 -21.74
CA GLY A 311 -2.92 -2.34 -22.70
C GLY A 311 -4.07 -2.82 -23.60
N PRO A 312 -3.87 -3.95 -24.30
CA PRO A 312 -4.94 -4.56 -25.08
C PRO A 312 -5.97 -5.24 -24.16
N ALA A 313 -7.24 -5.19 -24.57
CA ALA A 313 -8.35 -5.78 -23.84
C ALA A 313 -9.35 -6.44 -24.80
N VAL A 314 -9.91 -7.58 -24.36
CA VAL A 314 -10.95 -8.31 -25.09
C VAL A 314 -12.28 -8.14 -24.35
N PRO A 315 -13.30 -7.52 -24.98
CA PRO A 315 -14.63 -7.42 -24.39
C PRO A 315 -15.19 -8.80 -24.04
N THR A 316 -15.90 -8.90 -22.91
CA THR A 316 -16.54 -10.15 -22.45
C THR A 316 -18.06 -10.07 -22.52
N ASP A 317 -18.59 -9.45 -23.58
CA ASP A 317 -20.02 -9.33 -23.87
C ASP A 317 -20.49 -10.33 -24.95
N ALA A 318 -21.80 -10.47 -25.14
CA ALA A 318 -22.35 -11.47 -26.06
C ALA A 318 -21.91 -11.28 -27.53
N SER A 319 -21.50 -10.07 -27.93
CA SER A 319 -20.91 -9.81 -29.25
C SER A 319 -19.54 -10.46 -29.41
N ALA A 320 -18.75 -10.51 -28.35
CA ALA A 320 -17.40 -11.08 -28.38
C ALA A 320 -17.38 -12.55 -28.79
N LEU A 321 -18.41 -13.34 -28.44
CA LEU A 321 -18.52 -14.75 -28.83
C LEU A 321 -18.75 -14.97 -30.34
N ARG A 322 -19.14 -13.93 -31.07
CA ARG A 322 -19.44 -13.97 -32.51
C ARG A 322 -18.34 -13.32 -33.35
N SER A 323 -17.27 -12.85 -32.71
CA SER A 323 -16.19 -12.10 -33.35
C SER A 323 -14.87 -12.85 -33.16
N ASP A 324 -14.03 -12.80 -34.19
CA ASP A 324 -12.67 -13.35 -34.14
C ASP A 324 -11.68 -12.41 -33.44
N ALA A 325 -12.12 -11.24 -32.97
CA ALA A 325 -11.27 -10.23 -32.32
C ALA A 325 -10.45 -10.78 -31.15
N ALA A 326 -11.01 -11.70 -30.36
CA ALA A 326 -10.30 -12.34 -29.26
C ALA A 326 -9.14 -13.24 -29.75
N ALA A 327 -9.36 -13.95 -30.86
CA ALA A 327 -8.34 -14.82 -31.46
C ALA A 327 -7.25 -13.99 -32.17
N GLU A 328 -7.63 -12.90 -32.84
CA GLU A 328 -6.71 -11.94 -33.45
C GLU A 328 -5.82 -11.28 -32.39
N GLU A 329 -6.40 -10.83 -31.27
CA GLU A 329 -5.64 -10.21 -30.19
C GLU A 329 -4.68 -11.20 -29.52
N LEU A 330 -5.13 -12.44 -29.32
CA LEU A 330 -4.27 -13.51 -28.81
C LEU A 330 -3.12 -13.82 -29.77
N ALA A 331 -3.36 -13.77 -31.09
CA ALA A 331 -2.31 -13.94 -32.10
C ALA A 331 -1.30 -12.78 -32.08
N ARG A 332 -1.77 -11.53 -31.93
CA ARG A 332 -0.91 -10.34 -31.74
C ARG A 332 -0.06 -10.47 -30.48
N LEU A 333 -0.66 -10.88 -29.38
CA LEU A 333 0.00 -11.09 -28.10
C LEU A 333 1.14 -12.12 -28.22
N ARG A 334 0.88 -13.25 -28.90
CA ARG A 334 1.90 -14.28 -29.16
C ARG A 334 3.04 -13.77 -30.04
N ALA A 335 2.73 -12.97 -31.07
CA ALA A 335 3.72 -12.42 -31.98
C ALA A 335 4.62 -11.36 -31.29
N ALA A 336 4.06 -10.58 -30.37
CA ALA A 336 4.80 -9.54 -29.65
C ALA A 336 5.79 -10.09 -28.61
N GLY A 337 5.52 -11.26 -28.04
CA GLY A 337 6.37 -11.86 -27.01
C GLY A 337 6.38 -11.07 -25.68
N PRO A 338 7.40 -11.28 -24.82
CA PRO A 338 7.50 -10.59 -23.53
C PRO A 338 7.70 -9.08 -23.68
N LEU A 339 7.57 -8.33 -22.58
CA LEU A 339 7.87 -6.90 -22.57
C LEU A 339 9.38 -6.66 -22.74
N ALA A 340 9.73 -5.68 -23.57
CA ALA A 340 11.09 -5.16 -23.68
C ALA A 340 11.49 -4.41 -22.39
N PRO A 341 12.78 -4.25 -22.07
CA PRO A 341 13.23 -3.60 -20.83
C PRO A 341 12.62 -2.21 -20.59
N ASP A 342 12.54 -1.36 -21.62
CA ASP A 342 11.95 -0.02 -21.52
C ASP A 342 10.43 -0.08 -21.28
N GLU A 343 9.73 -1.05 -21.87
CA GLU A 343 8.31 -1.30 -21.61
C GLU A 343 8.10 -1.79 -20.16
N VAL A 344 8.97 -2.66 -19.65
CA VAL A 344 8.94 -3.13 -18.25
C VAL A 344 9.13 -1.96 -17.30
N ARG A 345 10.12 -1.09 -17.57
CA ARG A 345 10.38 0.10 -16.75
C ARG A 345 9.20 1.06 -16.75
N ALA A 346 8.61 1.34 -17.92
CA ALA A 346 7.42 2.18 -18.03
C ALA A 346 6.21 1.57 -17.28
N ALA A 347 5.98 0.26 -17.43
CA ALA A 347 4.90 -0.44 -16.73
C ALA A 347 5.09 -0.41 -15.21
N LEU A 348 6.29 -0.73 -14.72
CA LEU A 348 6.62 -0.68 -13.30
C LEU A 348 6.50 0.73 -12.73
N ARG A 349 6.92 1.76 -13.46
CA ARG A 349 6.73 3.16 -13.06
C ARG A 349 5.26 3.52 -12.92
N SER A 350 4.44 3.14 -13.90
CA SER A 350 2.99 3.34 -13.83
C SER A 350 2.45 2.69 -12.56
N VAL A 351 2.68 1.37 -12.39
CA VAL A 351 2.22 0.63 -11.22
C VAL A 351 2.75 1.24 -9.91
N PHE A 352 4.03 1.61 -9.86
CA PHE A 352 4.64 2.24 -8.70
C PHE A 352 3.93 3.52 -8.29
N LEU A 353 3.56 4.38 -9.24
CA LEU A 353 2.92 5.66 -8.96
C LEU A 353 1.43 5.53 -8.65
N THR A 354 0.72 4.55 -9.24
CA THR A 354 -0.76 4.50 -9.19
C THR A 354 -1.34 3.29 -8.44
N ASP A 355 -0.76 2.11 -8.61
CA ASP A 355 -1.40 0.83 -8.27
C ASP A 355 -0.63 -0.02 -7.26
N ALA A 356 0.57 0.38 -6.86
CA ALA A 356 1.37 -0.35 -5.91
C ALA A 356 0.70 -0.39 -4.52
N THR A 357 0.94 -1.46 -3.77
CA THR A 357 0.32 -1.66 -2.45
C THR A 357 0.41 -0.48 -1.49
N PRO A 358 1.55 0.21 -1.30
CA PRO A 358 1.59 1.36 -0.39
C PRO A 358 0.77 2.56 -0.88
N VAL A 359 0.60 2.71 -2.20
CA VAL A 359 -0.27 3.75 -2.78
C VAL A 359 -1.74 3.45 -2.47
N ARG A 360 -2.16 2.19 -2.70
CA ARG A 360 -3.53 1.75 -2.38
C ARG A 360 -3.82 1.82 -0.89
N LEU A 361 -2.87 1.44 -0.04
CA LEU A 361 -3.00 1.60 1.40
C LEU A 361 -3.12 3.08 1.79
N ALA A 362 -2.31 3.97 1.23
CA ALA A 362 -2.39 5.40 1.50
C ALA A 362 -3.75 5.99 1.06
N GLU A 363 -4.27 5.55 -0.09
CA GLU A 363 -5.61 5.93 -0.58
C GLU A 363 -6.72 5.48 0.37
N VAL A 364 -6.68 4.23 0.82
CA VAL A 364 -7.67 3.68 1.78
C VAL A 364 -7.59 4.41 3.12
N LEU A 365 -6.38 4.60 3.66
CA LEU A 365 -6.17 5.30 4.92
C LEU A 365 -6.57 6.77 4.85
N GLY A 366 -6.40 7.43 3.69
CA GLY A 366 -6.82 8.81 3.47
C GLY A 366 -8.33 9.04 3.54
N ARG A 367 -9.13 7.96 3.51
CA ARG A 367 -10.59 7.99 3.67
C ARG A 367 -11.05 7.73 5.10
N LEU A 368 -10.12 7.52 6.03
CA LEU A 368 -10.39 7.17 7.42
C LEU A 368 -10.01 8.30 8.37
N ASP A 369 -10.81 8.46 9.42
CA ASP A 369 -10.47 9.29 10.57
C ASP A 369 -9.67 8.43 11.58
N LEU A 370 -8.35 8.39 11.41
CA LEU A 370 -7.46 7.73 12.36
C LEU A 370 -7.41 8.50 13.69
N ALA A 371 -7.19 7.78 14.79
CA ALA A 371 -7.09 8.40 16.10
C ALA A 371 -5.91 9.40 16.16
N PRO A 372 -6.04 10.52 16.89
CA PRO A 372 -4.91 11.42 17.15
C PRO A 372 -3.70 10.65 17.72
N GLY A 373 -2.51 10.93 17.19
CA GLY A 373 -1.28 10.21 17.52
C GLY A 373 -1.06 8.89 16.78
N SER A 374 -2.06 8.36 16.06
CA SER A 374 -1.83 7.34 15.04
C SER A 374 -1.12 7.97 13.83
N GLY A 375 -0.31 7.19 13.12
CA GLY A 375 0.37 7.66 11.90
C GLY A 375 -0.61 8.19 10.83
N GLY A 376 -0.10 8.92 9.85
CA GLY A 376 -0.95 9.52 8.80
C GLY A 376 -1.22 8.58 7.61
N ALA A 377 -2.12 8.99 6.72
CA ALA A 377 -2.39 8.29 5.46
C ALA A 377 -1.12 8.10 4.59
N GLY A 378 -0.12 8.96 4.73
CA GLY A 378 1.17 8.84 4.05
C GLY A 378 2.14 7.82 4.66
N GLN A 379 1.83 7.20 5.80
CA GLN A 379 2.76 6.29 6.49
C GLN A 379 3.23 5.11 5.61
N PRO A 380 2.36 4.44 4.82
CA PRO A 380 2.80 3.38 3.91
C PRO A 380 3.82 3.85 2.85
N LEU A 381 3.80 5.14 2.50
CA LEU A 381 4.70 5.75 1.53
C LEU A 381 5.98 6.31 2.15
N ALA A 382 6.13 6.26 3.49
CA ALA A 382 7.29 6.81 4.19
C ALA A 382 8.62 6.18 3.69
N GLY A 383 8.60 4.89 3.36
CA GLY A 383 9.73 4.16 2.80
C GLY A 383 10.16 4.60 1.39
N ARG A 384 9.36 5.42 0.69
CA ARG A 384 9.66 5.97 -0.65
C ARG A 384 10.20 7.41 -0.61
N ARG A 385 10.30 8.01 0.57
CA ARG A 385 10.83 9.37 0.71
C ARG A 385 12.30 9.37 0.33
N THR A 386 12.68 10.33 -0.51
CA THR A 386 14.04 10.46 -1.03
C THR A 386 14.58 11.86 -0.77
N ALA A 387 15.77 11.93 -0.18
CA ALA A 387 16.57 13.14 -0.08
C ALA A 387 17.52 13.20 -1.27
N VAL A 388 17.47 14.29 -2.04
CA VAL A 388 18.44 14.51 -3.12
C VAL A 388 19.66 15.19 -2.54
N LEU A 389 20.81 14.53 -2.64
CA LEU A 389 22.10 15.09 -2.27
C LEU A 389 22.70 15.69 -3.54
N ALA A 390 22.90 17.00 -3.54
CA ALA A 390 23.43 17.71 -4.69
C ALA A 390 24.57 18.64 -4.26
N ALA A 391 25.62 18.73 -5.07
CA ALA A 391 26.74 19.62 -4.84
C ALA A 391 27.02 20.47 -6.09
N PRO A 392 26.06 21.32 -6.51
CA PRO A 392 26.25 22.19 -7.68
C PRO A 392 27.44 23.13 -7.44
N LEU A 393 28.23 23.35 -8.48
CA LEU A 393 29.43 24.19 -8.43
C LEU A 393 29.15 25.66 -8.77
N ASP A 394 28.10 25.92 -9.53
CA ASP A 394 27.69 27.25 -9.97
C ASP A 394 26.17 27.42 -10.10
N ASP A 395 25.74 28.62 -10.49
CA ASP A 395 24.33 28.94 -10.70
C ASP A 395 23.70 28.15 -11.86
N THR A 396 24.47 27.80 -12.89
CA THR A 396 23.99 27.04 -14.05
C THR A 396 23.62 25.61 -13.65
N GLU A 397 24.51 24.93 -12.93
CA GLU A 397 24.26 23.60 -12.37
C GLU A 397 23.12 23.64 -11.34
N SER A 398 23.04 24.71 -10.54
CA SER A 398 21.94 24.88 -9.59
C SER A 398 20.58 25.01 -10.28
N LEU A 399 20.51 25.73 -11.41
CA LEU A 399 19.28 25.89 -12.19
C LEU A 399 18.89 24.58 -12.88
N ALA A 400 19.88 23.84 -13.40
CA ALA A 400 19.67 22.51 -13.97
C ALA A 400 19.12 21.53 -12.91
N LEU A 401 19.66 21.55 -11.68
CA LEU A 401 19.14 20.81 -10.55
C LEU A 401 17.68 21.19 -10.26
N ALA A 402 17.37 22.49 -10.23
CA ALA A 402 16.01 22.95 -9.97
C ALA A 402 15.02 22.49 -11.03
N ASP A 403 15.36 22.64 -12.31
CA ASP A 403 14.50 22.19 -13.42
C ASP A 403 14.33 20.67 -13.44
N ASP A 404 15.38 19.91 -13.17
CA ASP A 404 15.34 18.44 -13.13
C ASP A 404 14.46 17.94 -11.99
N LEU A 405 14.59 18.51 -10.78
CA LEU A 405 13.81 18.10 -9.61
C LEU A 405 12.34 18.52 -9.67
N LEU A 406 12.04 19.71 -10.18
CA LEU A 406 10.66 20.20 -10.28
C LEU A 406 9.83 19.45 -11.32
N LYS A 407 10.47 18.78 -12.28
CA LYS A 407 9.81 17.95 -13.30
C LYS A 407 9.72 16.47 -12.92
N GLN A 408 10.28 16.04 -11.78
CA GLN A 408 10.22 14.63 -11.39
C GLN A 408 8.78 14.18 -11.15
N ALA A 409 8.41 13.04 -11.74
CA ALA A 409 7.13 12.37 -11.49
C ALA A 409 7.00 11.88 -10.04
N HIS A 410 8.12 11.48 -9.42
CA HIS A 410 8.21 11.20 -7.98
C HIS A 410 8.96 12.35 -7.28
N PRO A 411 8.27 13.15 -6.45
CA PRO A 411 8.88 14.34 -5.86
C PRO A 411 9.93 13.98 -4.80
N ALA A 412 11.04 14.74 -4.79
CA ALA A 412 12.00 14.68 -3.71
C ALA A 412 11.37 15.15 -2.39
N ALA A 413 11.61 14.43 -1.31
CA ALA A 413 11.12 14.81 0.02
C ALA A 413 11.91 15.99 0.61
N GLN A 414 13.18 16.11 0.22
CA GLN A 414 14.07 17.20 0.59
C GLN A 414 15.29 17.24 -0.33
N VAL A 415 16.00 18.36 -0.31
CA VAL A 415 17.29 18.55 -1.00
C VAL A 415 18.35 18.96 0.02
N VAL A 416 19.51 18.32 -0.01
CA VAL A 416 20.64 18.66 0.86
C VAL A 416 21.80 19.12 -0.01
N VAL A 417 22.25 20.35 0.24
CA VAL A 417 23.31 21.02 -0.52
C VAL A 417 24.43 21.52 0.40
N PRO A 418 25.65 21.68 -0.11
CA PRO A 418 26.70 22.40 0.61
C PRO A 418 26.27 23.84 0.94
N GLU A 419 26.72 24.35 2.08
CA GLU A 419 26.43 25.72 2.52
C GLU A 419 26.86 26.78 1.50
N ALA A 420 27.98 26.56 0.80
CA ALA A 420 28.45 27.43 -0.27
C ALA A 420 27.45 27.58 -1.44
N ALA A 421 26.65 26.54 -1.70
CA ALA A 421 25.64 26.52 -2.75
C ALA A 421 24.28 27.08 -2.29
N ALA A 422 24.11 27.38 -1.00
CA ALA A 422 22.83 27.80 -0.43
C ALA A 422 22.28 29.11 -1.04
N ARG A 423 23.15 29.94 -1.60
CA ARG A 423 22.86 31.24 -2.23
C ARG A 423 22.66 31.17 -3.76
N PHE A 424 22.76 29.98 -4.35
CA PHE A 424 22.61 29.84 -5.79
C PHE A 424 21.16 29.98 -6.23
N THR A 425 20.96 30.59 -7.40
CA THR A 425 19.65 30.97 -7.92
C THR A 425 18.71 29.76 -8.02
N GLY A 426 19.20 28.61 -8.46
CA GLY A 426 18.41 27.38 -8.53
C GLY A 426 18.01 26.82 -7.17
N VAL A 427 18.87 26.96 -6.15
CA VAL A 427 18.57 26.54 -4.78
C VAL A 427 17.48 27.43 -4.16
N GLU A 428 17.52 28.73 -4.42
CA GLU A 428 16.45 29.64 -4.01
C GLU A 428 15.13 29.33 -4.71
N ARG A 429 15.17 28.97 -6.00
CA ARG A 429 14.00 28.51 -6.74
C ARG A 429 13.39 27.24 -6.13
N LEU A 430 14.19 26.27 -5.72
CA LEU A 430 13.67 25.08 -5.03
C LEU A 430 12.92 25.46 -3.75
N ARG A 431 13.46 26.39 -2.95
CA ARG A 431 12.79 26.89 -1.74
C ARG A 431 11.49 27.63 -2.04
N SER A 432 11.46 28.44 -3.11
CA SER A 432 10.26 29.20 -3.47
C SER A 432 9.10 28.31 -3.95
N PHE A 433 9.41 27.15 -4.52
CA PHE A 433 8.43 26.10 -4.85
C PHE A 433 8.09 25.21 -3.65
N GLY A 434 8.58 25.51 -2.44
CA GLY A 434 8.23 24.82 -1.21
C GLY A 434 9.00 23.52 -0.95
N LEU A 435 10.03 23.20 -1.73
CA LEU A 435 10.89 22.03 -1.47
C LEU A 435 11.78 22.32 -0.25
N PRO A 436 11.80 21.45 0.78
CA PRO A 436 12.68 21.61 1.93
C PRO A 436 14.15 21.50 1.49
N VAL A 437 14.92 22.58 1.66
CA VAL A 437 16.36 22.61 1.36
C VAL A 437 17.16 22.76 2.66
N ARG A 438 18.10 21.84 2.89
CA ARG A 438 19.07 21.90 3.98
C ARG A 438 20.45 22.26 3.43
N ALA A 439 21.06 23.28 4.00
CA ALA A 439 22.42 23.69 3.70
C ALA A 439 23.36 23.17 4.79
N VAL A 440 24.45 22.50 4.40
CA VAL A 440 25.33 21.78 5.33
C VAL A 440 26.79 22.16 5.11
N PRO A 441 27.58 22.37 6.18
CA PRO A 441 29.02 22.50 6.04
C PRO A 441 29.63 21.17 5.60
N VAL A 442 30.31 21.18 4.45
CA VAL A 442 30.93 19.99 3.87
C VAL A 442 32.45 20.11 4.01
N PRO A 443 33.17 19.05 4.40
CA PRO A 443 34.62 19.09 4.49
C PRO A 443 35.27 19.35 3.12
N ASP A 444 36.43 20.00 3.15
CA ASP A 444 37.28 20.18 1.96
C ASP A 444 37.78 18.81 1.48
N GLY A 445 37.08 18.28 0.48
CA GLY A 445 37.31 16.95 -0.08
C GLY A 445 36.25 16.59 -1.12
N GLY A 446 36.65 15.81 -2.12
CA GLY A 446 35.75 15.23 -3.12
C GLY A 446 35.30 13.81 -2.76
N GLY A 447 34.34 13.26 -3.51
CA GLY A 447 33.99 11.84 -3.44
C GLY A 447 33.08 11.45 -2.27
N ALA A 448 33.30 10.25 -1.73
CA ALA A 448 32.40 9.60 -0.75
C ALA A 448 32.24 10.37 0.57
N ALA A 449 33.30 11.06 1.04
CA ALA A 449 33.25 11.83 2.28
C ALA A 449 32.29 13.03 2.20
N ARG A 450 32.21 13.67 1.02
CA ARG A 450 31.26 14.75 0.74
C ARG A 450 29.83 14.24 0.78
N TRP A 451 29.55 13.13 0.10
CA TRP A 451 28.22 12.52 0.11
C TRP A 451 27.79 12.06 1.50
N ALA A 452 28.72 11.53 2.29
CA ALA A 452 28.45 11.16 3.68
C ALA A 452 28.09 12.35 4.58
N ALA A 453 28.72 13.51 4.37
CA ALA A 453 28.38 14.72 5.10
C ALA A 453 26.96 15.20 4.80
N LEU A 454 26.57 15.20 3.52
CA LEU A 454 25.21 15.55 3.12
C LEU A 454 24.18 14.51 3.60
N ALA A 455 24.50 13.22 3.51
CA ALA A 455 23.61 12.13 3.92
C ALA A 455 23.33 12.13 5.44
N ARG A 456 24.29 12.54 6.28
CA ARG A 456 24.08 12.63 7.74
C ARG A 456 23.01 13.62 8.16
N GLU A 457 22.75 14.64 7.33
CA GLU A 457 21.74 15.66 7.57
C GLU A 457 20.42 15.38 6.82
N ALA A 458 20.30 14.20 6.20
CA ALA A 458 19.10 13.79 5.50
C ALA A 458 18.11 13.06 6.43
N ASP A 459 16.83 13.45 6.41
CA ASP A 459 15.79 12.80 7.23
C ASP A 459 15.06 11.68 6.47
N ALA A 460 15.28 11.59 5.16
CA ALA A 460 14.67 10.56 4.32
C ALA A 460 15.42 9.23 4.45
N PRO A 461 14.74 8.07 4.27
CA PRO A 461 15.40 6.76 4.28
C PRO A 461 16.33 6.54 3.09
N TRP A 462 16.07 7.23 1.98
CA TRP A 462 16.86 7.15 0.75
C TRP A 462 17.57 8.45 0.43
N SER A 463 18.80 8.34 -0.07
CA SER A 463 19.59 9.42 -0.62
C SER A 463 19.84 9.18 -2.10
N ALA A 464 19.35 10.08 -2.95
CA ALA A 464 19.66 10.11 -4.37
C ALA A 464 20.87 11.02 -4.61
N LEU A 465 21.89 10.52 -5.30
CA LEU A 465 23.10 11.28 -5.60
C LEU A 465 22.92 12.00 -6.94
N TRP A 466 22.81 13.32 -6.90
CA TRP A 466 22.61 14.10 -8.11
C TRP A 466 23.95 14.38 -8.80
N HIS A 467 24.09 13.88 -10.03
CA HIS A 467 25.28 14.05 -10.88
C HIS A 467 25.03 14.89 -12.14
N GLY A 468 23.79 15.34 -12.33
CA GLY A 468 23.32 16.06 -13.51
C GLY A 468 21.87 15.68 -13.85
N PRO A 469 21.25 16.32 -14.84
CA PRO A 469 19.87 16.01 -15.25
C PRO A 469 19.73 14.58 -15.77
N ARG A 470 18.72 13.85 -15.28
CA ARG A 470 18.48 12.44 -15.64
C ARG A 470 17.06 12.15 -16.14
N GLY A 471 16.22 13.18 -16.25
CA GLY A 471 14.87 13.07 -16.80
C GLY A 471 13.79 12.84 -15.74
N GLU A 472 12.55 13.09 -16.13
CA GLU A 472 11.39 13.23 -15.23
C GLU A 472 11.02 11.95 -14.47
N ALA A 473 11.44 10.79 -14.97
CA ALA A 473 11.13 9.48 -14.40
C ALA A 473 12.21 8.93 -13.46
N HIS A 474 13.40 9.53 -13.43
CA HIS A 474 14.59 8.90 -12.88
C HIS A 474 14.45 8.54 -11.40
N LEU A 475 13.95 9.46 -10.56
CA LEU A 475 13.74 9.16 -9.14
C LEU A 475 12.67 8.08 -8.91
N ALA A 476 11.62 8.07 -9.73
CA ALA A 476 10.57 7.07 -9.63
C ALA A 476 11.13 5.68 -9.96
N ASP A 477 11.89 5.56 -11.05
CA ASP A 477 12.46 4.30 -11.51
C ASP A 477 13.49 3.74 -10.51
N LEU A 478 14.33 4.60 -9.92
CA LEU A 478 15.31 4.19 -8.89
C LEU A 478 14.62 3.65 -7.62
N VAL A 479 13.63 4.37 -7.09
CA VAL A 479 12.92 3.97 -5.86
C VAL A 479 12.07 2.73 -6.13
N CYS A 480 11.43 2.65 -7.30
CA CYS A 480 10.69 1.47 -7.74
C CYS A 480 11.61 0.24 -7.78
N ALA A 481 12.81 0.36 -8.35
CA ALA A 481 13.77 -0.74 -8.41
C ALA A 481 14.28 -1.16 -7.02
N ALA A 482 14.50 -0.19 -6.12
CA ALA A 482 14.84 -0.48 -4.72
C ALA A 482 13.70 -1.22 -4.00
N GLU A 483 12.44 -0.82 -4.21
CA GLU A 483 11.26 -1.49 -3.64
C GLU A 483 11.06 -2.90 -4.18
N CYS A 484 11.26 -3.11 -5.48
CA CYS A 484 11.18 -4.43 -6.12
C CYS A 484 12.22 -5.40 -5.56
N SER A 485 13.45 -4.93 -5.35
CA SER A 485 14.61 -5.77 -5.06
C SER A 485 14.95 -5.94 -3.58
N GLY A 486 14.53 -4.97 -2.76
CA GLY A 486 15.07 -4.81 -1.41
C GLY A 486 16.58 -4.56 -1.41
N ALA A 487 17.15 -4.03 -2.49
CA ALA A 487 18.54 -3.61 -2.55
C ALA A 487 18.81 -2.42 -1.63
N ASP A 488 20.05 -2.26 -1.17
CA ASP A 488 20.48 -1.14 -0.35
C ASP A 488 21.01 0.03 -1.17
N ALA A 489 21.37 -0.22 -2.43
CA ALA A 489 21.71 0.79 -3.42
C ALA A 489 21.36 0.34 -4.84
N VAL A 490 21.03 1.32 -5.68
CA VAL A 490 20.66 1.17 -7.09
C VAL A 490 21.49 2.14 -7.93
N GLY A 491 21.96 1.70 -9.08
CA GLY A 491 22.64 2.56 -10.03
C GLY A 491 23.15 1.81 -11.25
N GLU A 492 24.06 2.41 -12.00
CA GLU A 492 24.67 1.76 -13.16
C GLU A 492 25.69 0.70 -12.71
N ALA A 493 25.77 -0.43 -13.41
CA ALA A 493 26.77 -1.46 -13.12
C ALA A 493 28.19 -0.91 -13.27
N ALA A 494 29.03 -1.08 -12.24
CA ALA A 494 30.44 -0.67 -12.29
C ALA A 494 31.34 -1.91 -12.47
N VAL A 495 32.32 -1.81 -13.37
CA VAL A 495 33.35 -2.85 -13.53
C VAL A 495 34.53 -2.51 -12.61
N PRO A 496 34.94 -3.40 -11.68
CA PRO A 496 36.14 -3.19 -10.89
C PRO A 496 37.37 -3.17 -11.81
N GLY A 497 38.12 -2.06 -11.84
CA GLY A 497 39.40 -1.99 -12.56
C GLY A 497 39.42 -1.24 -13.88
N GLY A 498 38.37 -0.48 -14.22
CA GLY A 498 38.46 0.58 -15.23
C GLY A 498 38.74 0.10 -16.65
N ASP A 499 37.77 -0.57 -17.27
CA ASP A 499 37.54 -0.46 -18.72
C ASP A 499 36.06 -0.75 -18.97
N ALA A 500 35.37 0.18 -19.62
CA ALA A 500 33.91 0.16 -19.87
C ALA A 500 33.48 -0.90 -20.89
N VAL A 501 34.40 -1.77 -21.33
CA VAL A 501 34.18 -2.72 -22.42
C VAL A 501 34.06 -4.12 -21.83
N ARG A 502 32.81 -4.58 -21.69
CA ARG A 502 32.34 -5.87 -21.15
C ARG A 502 31.97 -5.89 -19.67
N ALA A 503 31.01 -5.06 -19.29
CA ALA A 503 30.10 -5.46 -18.21
C ALA A 503 29.18 -6.58 -18.75
N VAL A 504 29.39 -7.81 -18.28
CA VAL A 504 28.41 -8.89 -18.45
C VAL A 504 27.10 -8.40 -17.84
N GLY A 505 26.05 -8.23 -18.66
CA GLY A 505 24.74 -7.72 -18.19
C GLY A 505 24.53 -6.20 -18.31
N ALA A 506 25.39 -5.43 -18.99
CA ALA A 506 25.15 -4.00 -19.25
C ALA A 506 23.82 -3.70 -19.99
N ASP A 507 23.29 -4.69 -20.72
CA ASP A 507 22.00 -4.60 -21.42
C ASP A 507 20.83 -5.18 -20.61
N GLN A 508 21.06 -5.65 -19.37
CA GLN A 508 20.05 -6.29 -18.54
C GLN A 508 19.67 -5.40 -17.36
N ASP A 509 18.39 -5.05 -17.29
CA ASP A 509 17.81 -4.35 -16.15
C ASP A 509 17.51 -5.31 -14.99
N TYR A 510 17.55 -4.80 -13.75
CA TYR A 510 17.19 -5.52 -12.53
C TYR A 510 18.12 -6.70 -12.17
N VAL A 511 19.43 -6.53 -12.33
CA VAL A 511 20.45 -7.54 -12.00
C VAL A 511 21.23 -7.15 -10.75
N PHE A 512 21.44 -8.10 -9.82
CA PHE A 512 22.32 -7.86 -8.67
C PHE A 512 23.79 -7.94 -9.09
N VAL A 513 24.58 -6.95 -8.70
CA VAL A 513 25.99 -6.81 -9.10
C VAL A 513 26.92 -6.61 -7.92
N GLY A 514 28.22 -6.83 -8.13
CA GLY A 514 29.22 -6.68 -7.08
C GLY A 514 29.61 -5.24 -6.77
N ALA A 515 29.38 -4.31 -7.70
CA ALA A 515 29.67 -2.89 -7.59
C ALA A 515 28.74 -2.08 -8.51
N VAL A 516 28.35 -0.89 -8.07
CA VAL A 516 27.55 0.07 -8.84
C VAL A 516 28.17 1.45 -8.77
N ARG A 517 27.91 2.28 -9.78
CA ARG A 517 27.95 3.74 -9.64
C ARG A 517 26.60 4.17 -9.05
N PRO A 518 26.54 4.53 -7.76
CA PRO A 518 25.25 4.66 -7.08
C PRO A 518 24.54 5.96 -7.48
N ASP A 519 23.30 5.83 -7.94
CA ASP A 519 22.40 6.97 -8.13
C ASP A 519 21.39 7.04 -6.96
N LEU A 520 21.04 5.90 -6.35
CA LEU A 520 20.20 5.80 -5.14
C LEU A 520 20.86 4.89 -4.10
N VAL A 521 20.82 5.28 -2.83
CA VAL A 521 21.40 4.50 -1.72
C VAL A 521 20.64 4.75 -0.42
N ARG A 522 20.56 3.75 0.47
CA ARG A 522 20.06 3.97 1.82
C ARG A 522 20.84 5.08 2.51
N THR A 523 20.16 6.06 3.09
CA THR A 523 20.80 7.21 3.73
C THR A 523 21.77 6.78 4.82
N ALA A 524 21.42 5.77 5.61
CA ALA A 524 22.31 5.18 6.62
C ALA A 524 23.60 4.56 6.03
N LEU A 525 23.54 3.99 4.83
CA LEU A 525 24.71 3.44 4.14
C LEU A 525 25.60 4.58 3.58
N ALA A 526 24.99 5.58 2.95
CA ALA A 526 25.70 6.76 2.44
C ALA A 526 26.41 7.54 3.55
N ALA A 527 25.75 7.71 4.71
CA ALA A 527 26.29 8.42 5.86
C ALA A 527 27.57 7.81 6.44
N ARG A 528 27.87 6.53 6.16
CA ARG A 528 29.10 5.85 6.62
C ARG A 528 30.35 6.32 5.87
N GLY A 529 30.22 6.93 4.70
CA GLY A 529 31.36 7.41 3.89
C GLY A 529 32.29 6.32 3.36
N ILE A 530 31.79 5.08 3.27
CA ILE A 530 32.52 3.96 2.68
C ILE A 530 32.45 4.09 1.15
N ASP A 531 33.56 3.78 0.47
CA ASP A 531 33.60 3.74 -0.99
C ASP A 531 32.54 2.77 -1.57
N PRO A 532 31.76 3.17 -2.59
CA PRO A 532 30.73 2.32 -3.19
C PRO A 532 31.22 0.94 -3.66
N GLY A 533 32.48 0.83 -4.12
CA GLY A 533 33.07 -0.43 -4.53
C GLY A 533 33.29 -1.44 -3.38
N LEU A 534 33.19 -0.99 -2.14
CA LEU A 534 33.34 -1.83 -0.94
C LEU A 534 32.00 -2.20 -0.28
N TRP A 535 30.87 -1.63 -0.71
CA TRP A 535 29.58 -1.84 -0.05
C TRP A 535 29.15 -3.31 -0.01
N ASN A 536 29.34 -4.06 -1.10
CA ASN A 536 29.02 -5.49 -1.14
C ASN A 536 29.85 -6.29 -0.13
N ARG A 537 31.13 -5.94 0.07
CA ARG A 537 32.00 -6.57 1.08
C ARG A 537 31.52 -6.30 2.51
N HIS A 538 30.73 -5.25 2.70
CA HIS A 538 30.09 -4.91 3.97
C HIS A 538 28.62 -5.40 4.06
N GLY A 539 28.21 -6.30 3.16
CA GLY A 539 26.90 -6.98 3.21
C GLY A 539 25.75 -6.20 2.55
N ALA A 540 26.03 -5.08 1.87
CA ALA A 540 25.00 -4.33 1.15
C ALA A 540 24.63 -5.02 -0.16
N ARG A 541 23.32 -5.09 -0.45
CA ARG A 541 22.81 -5.65 -1.72
C ARG A 541 22.76 -4.54 -2.78
N LEU A 542 23.43 -4.73 -3.92
CA LEU A 542 23.55 -3.71 -4.96
C LEU A 542 22.81 -4.15 -6.23
N LEU A 543 21.93 -3.30 -6.74
CA LEU A 543 21.17 -3.56 -7.97
C LEU A 543 21.64 -2.64 -9.09
N ALA A 544 21.89 -3.23 -10.25
CA ALA A 544 22.13 -2.51 -11.49
C ALA A 544 20.81 -2.25 -12.23
N LEU A 545 20.64 -1.01 -12.68
CA LEU A 545 19.71 -0.64 -13.74
C LEU A 545 20.52 -0.25 -14.97
N GLY A 546 20.13 -0.75 -16.14
CA GLY A 546 20.64 -0.29 -17.41
C GLY A 546 20.24 1.17 -17.67
N PRO A 547 20.94 1.84 -18.60
CA PRO A 547 20.66 3.22 -18.96
C PRO A 547 19.23 3.35 -19.49
N ASP A 548 18.53 4.43 -19.10
CA ASP A 548 17.22 4.75 -19.65
C ASP A 548 17.38 5.08 -21.15
N ARG A 549 17.09 4.10 -22.00
CA ARG A 549 17.03 4.29 -23.44
C ARG A 549 15.64 4.84 -23.72
N GLY A 550 15.44 6.13 -23.43
CA GLY A 550 14.16 6.80 -23.66
C GLY A 550 13.57 6.38 -25.01
N ALA A 551 12.26 6.12 -25.04
CA ALA A 551 11.54 5.57 -26.19
C ALA A 551 12.11 6.08 -27.51
N ALA A 552 12.74 5.19 -28.28
CA ALA A 552 13.27 5.54 -29.58
C ALA A 552 12.16 6.26 -30.37
N PRO A 553 12.43 7.44 -30.97
CA PRO A 553 11.46 8.04 -31.86
C PRO A 553 11.12 7.00 -32.93
N GLY A 554 9.83 6.69 -33.07
CA GLY A 554 9.35 5.70 -34.03
C GLY A 554 9.93 5.97 -35.43
N PRO A 555 10.04 4.94 -36.28
CA PRO A 555 10.69 5.07 -37.58
C PRO A 555 10.08 6.24 -38.32
N GLU A 556 10.91 7.24 -38.65
CA GLU A 556 10.52 8.38 -39.47
C GLU A 556 9.82 7.84 -40.71
N GLN A 557 8.52 8.06 -40.80
CA GLN A 557 7.75 7.80 -42.01
C GLN A 557 8.40 8.63 -43.12
N GLY A 558 8.90 7.92 -44.13
CA GLY A 558 9.78 8.45 -45.16
C GLY A 558 9.31 9.79 -45.70
N ARG A 559 10.16 10.81 -45.54
CA ARG A 559 10.11 12.00 -46.37
C ARG A 559 10.33 11.55 -47.82
N ALA A 560 9.25 11.59 -48.59
CA ALA A 560 9.26 11.40 -50.02
C ALA A 560 10.34 12.28 -50.67
N HIS A 561 11.31 11.64 -51.31
CA HIS A 561 12.22 12.30 -52.24
C HIS A 561 11.39 12.83 -53.41
N SER A 562 11.18 14.15 -53.43
CA SER A 562 10.74 14.87 -54.61
C SER A 562 11.82 14.76 -55.70
N THR A 563 11.45 14.12 -56.80
CA THR A 563 12.20 14.04 -58.05
C THR A 563 12.48 15.44 -58.63
N PRO A 564 13.67 15.67 -59.22
CA PRO A 564 13.94 16.91 -59.93
C PRO A 564 13.26 16.89 -61.30
N GLY A 565 12.37 17.85 -61.52
CA GLY A 565 11.77 18.12 -62.83
C GLY A 565 12.77 18.81 -63.75
N THR A 566 12.93 18.23 -64.94
CA THR A 566 13.48 18.83 -66.15
C THR A 566 12.77 20.14 -66.52
N ASN A 567 13.55 21.19 -66.72
CA ASN A 567 13.39 22.17 -67.80
C ASN A 567 14.76 22.76 -68.14
#